data_AF-A0A2Z2MH84-F1
#
_entry.id   AF-A0A2Z2MH84-F1
#
_cell.length_a   1.000
_cell.length_b   1.000
_cell.length_c   1.000
_cell.angle_alpha   90.00
_cell.angle_beta   90.00
_cell.angle_gamma   90.00
#
_symmetry.space_group_name_H-M   'P 1'
#
loop_
_entity.id
_entity.type
_entity.pdbx_description
1 polymer ?
#
loop_
_entity_poly.entity_id
_entity_poly.type
_entity_poly.pdbx_seq_one_letter_code
_entity_poly.pdbx_strand_id
1 'polypeptide(L)'
;MGSKVWELEKEIEGRDPLSFLIALVIFFGIVFLVGDAFDDAGTAFGFIVGFESIFGIPIASIFLIAELHTLKADPQKFIEAYRKDEPQTPEIEILEKAYSEPHKYISEAFRDTLLLWLGLGAITALVDIAVITGSLEIKDLTKFWVLIGLSSLLSAASFILMIIFYLRKRSIEKALFAIQLKKSDKAEISIKI
;
A
#
# COMPACT_ATOMS: atom_id res chain seq x y z
N MET A 1 -10.72 12.06 24.65
CA MET A 1 -11.74 12.19 23.58
C MET A 1 -11.45 11.12 22.55
N GLY A 2 -12.25 10.05 22.47
CA GLY A 2 -12.07 9.00 21.45
C GLY A 2 -12.71 9.39 20.12
N SER A 3 -12.08 9.04 19.01
CA SER A 3 -12.58 9.25 17.63
C SER A 3 -13.77 8.35 17.31
N LYS A 4 -14.60 8.75 16.36
CA LYS A 4 -15.68 7.89 15.81
C LYS A 4 -15.14 6.94 14.74
N VAL A 5 -15.85 5.84 14.46
CA VAL A 5 -15.40 4.83 13.47
C VAL A 5 -15.18 5.45 12.09
N TRP A 6 -16.13 6.27 11.61
CA TRP A 6 -16.01 6.94 10.31
C TRP A 6 -14.85 7.94 10.21
N GLU A 7 -14.35 8.48 11.33
CA GLU A 7 -13.19 9.38 11.34
C GLU A 7 -11.90 8.58 11.12
N LEU A 8 -11.81 7.39 11.72
CA LEU A 8 -10.69 6.46 11.52
C LEU A 8 -10.64 5.94 10.08
N GLU A 9 -11.79 5.57 9.51
CA GLU A 9 -11.89 5.14 8.11
C GLU A 9 -11.43 6.25 7.14
N LYS A 10 -11.88 7.50 7.33
CA LYS A 10 -11.43 8.62 6.50
C LYS A 10 -9.93 8.89 6.60
N GLU A 11 -9.36 8.71 7.79
CA GLU A 11 -7.92 8.90 8.01
C GLU A 11 -7.09 7.83 7.29
N ILE A 12 -7.58 6.59 7.29
CA ILE A 12 -6.97 5.43 6.61
C ILE A 12 -7.06 5.56 5.10
N GLU A 13 -8.21 5.99 4.58
CA GLU A 13 -8.43 6.16 3.14
C GLU A 13 -7.69 7.36 2.54
N GLY A 14 -6.99 8.16 3.36
CA GLY A 14 -6.18 9.28 2.87
C GLY A 14 -6.97 10.33 2.09
N ARG A 15 -8.29 10.48 2.35
CA ARG A 15 -9.17 11.43 1.65
C ARG A 15 -8.97 12.89 2.08
N ASP A 16 -7.80 13.25 2.58
CA ASP A 16 -7.51 14.64 2.90
C ASP A 16 -6.98 15.39 1.64
N PRO A 17 -7.42 16.64 1.40
CA PRO A 17 -7.01 17.41 0.22
C PRO A 17 -5.50 17.64 0.13
N LEU A 18 -4.78 17.60 1.26
CA LEU A 18 -3.35 17.82 1.32
C LEU A 18 -2.59 16.60 0.76
N SER A 19 -2.99 15.37 1.12
CA SER A 19 -2.42 14.15 0.53
C SER A 19 -2.60 14.09 -0.98
N PHE A 20 -3.77 14.50 -1.50
CA PHE A 20 -4.01 14.60 -2.94
C PHE A 20 -3.10 15.64 -3.62
N LEU A 21 -2.89 16.80 -2.99
CA LEU A 21 -2.00 17.83 -3.51
C LEU A 21 -0.54 17.38 -3.50
N ILE A 22 -0.09 16.71 -2.44
CA ILE A 22 1.25 16.12 -2.34
C ILE A 22 1.45 15.07 -3.44
N ALA A 23 0.46 14.19 -3.66
CA ALA A 23 0.48 13.19 -4.72
C ALA A 23 0.65 13.83 -6.11
N LEU A 24 -0.08 14.91 -6.39
CA LEU A 24 0.04 15.67 -7.65
C LEU A 24 1.42 16.31 -7.83
N VAL A 25 1.95 16.95 -6.77
CA VAL A 25 3.28 17.58 -6.83
C VAL A 25 4.38 16.55 -7.09
N ILE A 26 4.32 15.40 -6.42
CA ILE A 26 5.25 14.29 -6.63
C ILE A 26 5.13 13.75 -8.04
N PHE A 27 3.90 13.57 -8.54
CA PHE A 27 3.65 13.08 -9.89
C PHE A 27 4.31 13.97 -10.93
N PHE A 28 3.97 15.25 -10.96
CA PHE A 28 4.52 16.18 -11.95
C PHE A 28 6.01 16.43 -11.75
N GLY A 29 6.51 16.42 -10.50
CA GLY A 29 7.92 16.54 -10.21
C GLY A 29 8.74 15.39 -10.78
N ILE A 30 8.31 14.15 -10.58
CA ILE A 30 8.99 12.97 -11.13
C ILE A 30 8.90 12.98 -12.67
N VAL A 31 7.73 13.23 -13.25
CA VAL A 31 7.57 13.34 -14.71
C VAL A 31 8.54 14.38 -15.29
N PHE A 32 8.69 15.54 -14.66
CA PHE A 32 9.60 16.57 -15.11
C PHE A 32 11.08 16.17 -14.99
N LEU A 33 11.44 15.40 -13.96
CA LEU A 33 12.81 14.98 -13.69
C LEU A 33 13.30 13.86 -14.62
N VAL A 34 12.40 12.95 -15.05
CA VAL A 34 12.78 11.74 -15.80
C VAL A 34 12.06 11.53 -17.14
N GLY A 35 11.09 12.38 -17.50
CA GLY A 35 10.21 12.19 -18.68
C GLY A 35 10.86 12.24 -20.06
N ASP A 36 12.17 12.46 -20.15
CA ASP A 36 12.96 12.51 -21.39
C ASP A 36 14.32 11.79 -21.25
N ALA A 37 14.46 10.84 -20.32
CA ALA A 37 15.71 10.11 -20.10
C ALA A 37 16.16 9.23 -21.29
N PHE A 38 15.24 8.91 -22.20
CA PHE A 38 15.42 8.00 -23.33
C PHE A 38 15.02 8.68 -24.64
N ASP A 39 15.68 8.32 -25.75
CA ASP A 39 15.21 8.70 -27.09
C ASP A 39 14.08 7.77 -27.55
N ASP A 40 13.19 8.32 -28.38
CA ASP A 40 11.99 7.65 -28.89
C ASP A 40 12.42 6.50 -29.83
N ALA A 41 12.78 5.35 -29.26
CA ALA A 41 13.46 4.29 -30.00
C ALA A 41 12.54 3.58 -31.02
N GLY A 42 11.25 3.90 -31.08
CA GLY A 42 10.28 3.22 -31.95
C GLY A 42 10.13 1.71 -31.68
N THR A 43 10.83 1.19 -30.66
CA THR A 43 10.79 -0.22 -30.23
C THR A 43 9.79 -0.39 -29.10
N ALA A 44 9.21 -1.60 -28.99
CA ALA A 44 8.32 -1.94 -27.88
C ALA A 44 9.00 -1.76 -26.50
N PHE A 45 10.32 -1.94 -26.42
CA PHE A 45 11.10 -1.69 -25.22
C PHE A 45 11.23 -0.19 -24.90
N GLY A 46 11.51 0.66 -25.89
CA GLY A 46 11.51 2.12 -25.70
C GLY A 46 10.18 2.66 -25.17
N PHE A 47 9.05 2.12 -25.66
CA PHE A 47 7.73 2.46 -25.15
C PHE A 47 7.51 2.03 -23.70
N ILE A 48 7.92 0.81 -23.31
CA ILE A 48 7.76 0.31 -21.92
C ILE A 48 8.56 1.15 -20.95
N VAL A 49 9.80 1.51 -21.30
CA VAL A 49 10.68 2.29 -20.43
C VAL A 49 10.27 3.78 -20.38
N GLY A 50 9.83 4.35 -21.50
CA GLY A 50 9.21 5.68 -21.56
C GLY A 50 7.92 5.75 -20.74
N PHE A 51 7.10 4.69 -20.76
CA PHE A 51 5.89 4.60 -19.96
C PHE A 51 6.19 4.45 -18.45
N GLU A 52 7.19 3.65 -18.07
CA GLU A 52 7.60 3.53 -16.67
C GLU A 52 8.11 4.86 -16.10
N SER A 53 8.94 5.56 -16.86
CA SER A 53 9.54 6.84 -16.46
C SER A 53 8.51 7.97 -16.32
N ILE A 54 7.51 8.01 -17.20
CA ILE A 54 6.47 9.06 -17.20
C ILE A 54 5.27 8.70 -16.32
N PHE A 55 4.93 7.42 -16.18
CA PHE A 55 3.72 7.01 -15.48
C PHE A 55 3.99 6.00 -14.36
N GLY A 56 4.86 5.02 -14.58
CA GLY A 56 5.18 3.97 -13.59
C GLY A 56 5.69 4.50 -12.25
N ILE A 57 6.82 5.22 -12.25
CA ILE A 57 7.44 5.76 -11.02
C ILE A 57 6.55 6.79 -10.30
N PRO A 58 5.92 7.75 -11.01
CA PRO A 58 4.95 8.65 -10.40
C PRO A 58 3.77 7.93 -9.73
N ILE A 59 3.14 6.98 -10.44
CA ILE A 59 2.00 6.21 -9.91
C ILE A 59 2.46 5.37 -8.71
N ALA A 60 3.58 4.68 -8.82
CA ALA A 60 4.18 3.90 -7.75
C ALA A 60 4.39 4.72 -6.47
N SER A 61 4.85 5.96 -6.62
CA SER A 61 5.07 6.88 -5.49
C SER A 61 3.75 7.27 -4.82
N ILE A 62 2.70 7.56 -5.59
CA ILE A 62 1.37 7.87 -5.05
C ILE A 62 0.79 6.68 -4.31
N PHE A 63 0.86 5.49 -4.90
CA PHE A 63 0.41 4.25 -4.25
C PHE A 63 1.12 4.05 -2.92
N LEU A 64 2.45 4.18 -2.91
CA LEU A 64 3.23 3.99 -1.69
C LEU A 64 2.86 4.98 -0.58
N ILE A 65 2.51 6.22 -0.92
CA ILE A 65 2.00 7.21 0.03
C ILE A 65 0.63 6.80 0.57
N ALA A 66 -0.30 6.39 -0.29
CA ALA A 66 -1.61 5.90 0.15
C ALA A 66 -1.45 4.74 1.14
N GLU A 67 -0.51 3.83 0.88
CA GLU A 67 -0.24 2.72 1.81
C GLU A 67 0.35 3.18 3.15
N LEU A 68 1.11 4.27 3.20
CA LEU A 68 1.56 4.79 4.50
C LEU A 68 0.39 5.21 5.40
N HIS A 69 -0.76 5.61 4.83
CA HIS A 69 -1.97 5.90 5.62
C HIS A 69 -2.62 4.64 6.20
N THR A 70 -2.54 3.50 5.50
CA THR A 70 -3.11 2.23 5.98
C THR A 70 -2.37 1.69 7.22
N LEU A 71 -1.14 2.16 7.49
CA LEU A 71 -0.44 1.91 8.76
C LEU A 71 -1.17 2.49 9.99
N LYS A 72 -2.11 3.41 9.81
CA LYS A 72 -2.94 3.96 10.89
C LYS A 72 -4.10 3.06 11.27
N ALA A 73 -4.38 2.00 10.49
CA ALA A 73 -5.38 0.99 10.81
C ALA A 73 -4.94 0.19 12.06
N ASP A 74 -5.38 0.64 13.23
CA ASP A 74 -5.05 0.07 14.53
C ASP A 74 -6.31 -0.51 15.18
N PRO A 75 -6.39 -1.84 15.38
CA PRO A 75 -7.52 -2.48 16.05
C PRO A 75 -7.89 -1.85 17.39
N GLN A 76 -6.93 -1.35 18.19
CA GLN A 76 -7.25 -0.75 19.49
C GLN A 76 -8.09 0.52 19.35
N LYS A 77 -7.75 1.37 18.39
CA LYS A 77 -8.52 2.59 18.11
C LYS A 77 -9.93 2.25 17.63
N PHE A 78 -10.07 1.20 16.81
CA PHE A 78 -11.39 0.73 16.38
C PHE A 78 -12.21 0.17 17.54
N ILE A 79 -11.62 -0.55 18.50
CA ILE A 79 -12.34 -1.03 19.70
C ILE A 79 -12.92 0.16 20.48
N GLU A 80 -12.11 1.18 20.72
CA GLU A 80 -12.55 2.39 21.43
C GLU A 80 -13.67 3.11 20.69
N ALA A 81 -13.55 3.23 19.36
CA ALA A 81 -14.56 3.86 18.51
C ALA A 81 -15.87 3.07 18.50
N TYR A 82 -15.83 1.75 18.29
CA TYR A 82 -17.03 0.90 18.29
C TYR A 82 -17.72 0.85 19.66
N ARG A 83 -16.98 0.82 20.78
CA ARG A 83 -17.57 0.90 22.12
C ARG A 83 -18.34 2.20 22.36
N LYS A 84 -17.90 3.28 21.72
CA LYS A 84 -18.53 4.61 21.83
C LYS A 84 -19.73 4.75 20.90
N ASP A 85 -19.60 4.29 19.66
CA ASP A 85 -20.64 4.43 18.63
C ASP A 85 -21.76 3.38 18.78
N GLU A 86 -21.44 2.18 19.29
CA GLU A 86 -22.38 1.07 19.49
C GLU A 86 -22.31 0.46 20.91
N PRO A 87 -22.69 1.20 21.98
CA PRO A 87 -22.53 0.75 23.37
C PRO A 87 -23.42 -0.45 23.75
N GLN A 88 -24.46 -0.75 22.96
CA GLN A 88 -25.40 -1.85 23.22
C GLN A 88 -24.94 -3.18 22.62
N THR A 89 -23.92 -3.17 21.75
CA THR A 89 -23.43 -4.36 21.07
C THR A 89 -22.61 -5.23 22.04
N PRO A 90 -22.78 -6.56 22.05
CA PRO A 90 -21.97 -7.46 22.88
C PRO A 90 -20.47 -7.24 22.67
N GLU A 91 -19.68 -7.26 23.75
CA GLU A 91 -18.24 -6.98 23.67
C GLU A 91 -17.50 -7.88 22.67
N ILE A 92 -17.91 -9.15 22.54
CA ILE A 92 -17.28 -10.08 21.60
C ILE A 92 -17.53 -9.70 20.13
N GLU A 93 -18.69 -9.13 19.82
CA GLU A 93 -19.02 -8.64 18.48
C GLU A 93 -18.30 -7.33 18.17
N ILE A 94 -18.16 -6.44 19.17
CA ILE A 94 -17.32 -5.24 19.06
C ILE A 94 -15.87 -5.62 18.73
N LEU A 95 -15.32 -6.60 19.45
CA LEU A 95 -13.96 -7.09 19.21
C LEU A 95 -13.84 -7.71 17.80
N GLU A 96 -14.81 -8.51 17.37
CA GLU A 96 -14.81 -9.10 16.03
C GLU A 96 -14.80 -8.02 14.94
N LYS A 97 -15.71 -7.04 15.00
CA LYS A 97 -15.76 -5.91 14.06
C LYS A 97 -14.47 -5.11 14.07
N ALA A 98 -13.98 -4.73 15.25
CA ALA A 98 -12.82 -3.86 15.42
C ALA A 98 -11.49 -4.49 14.95
N TYR A 99 -11.39 -5.81 14.88
CA TYR A 99 -10.24 -6.49 14.28
C TYR A 99 -10.47 -6.81 12.80
N SER A 100 -11.72 -7.06 12.38
CA SER A 100 -12.05 -7.37 10.97
C SER A 100 -11.87 -6.19 10.02
N GLU A 101 -12.25 -4.97 10.44
CA GLU A 101 -12.12 -3.78 9.58
C GLU A 101 -10.65 -3.44 9.28
N PRO A 102 -9.77 -3.26 10.28
CA PRO A 102 -8.33 -3.09 10.02
C PRO A 102 -7.70 -4.24 9.25
N HIS A 103 -8.17 -5.49 9.43
CA HIS A 103 -7.66 -6.64 8.70
C HIS A 103 -7.86 -6.48 7.19
N LYS A 104 -9.02 -5.95 6.77
CA LYS A 104 -9.33 -5.69 5.36
C LYS A 104 -8.34 -4.68 4.77
N TYR A 105 -8.21 -3.51 5.38
CA TYR A 105 -7.29 -2.46 4.92
C TYR A 105 -5.84 -2.94 4.88
N ILE A 106 -5.38 -3.65 5.92
CA ILE A 106 -4.01 -4.17 5.99
C ILE A 106 -3.78 -5.30 4.96
N SER A 107 -4.80 -6.09 4.65
CA SER A 107 -4.71 -7.16 3.65
C SER A 107 -4.66 -6.62 2.23
N GLU A 108 -5.44 -5.59 1.94
CA GLU A 108 -5.39 -4.83 0.68
C GLU A 108 -4.00 -4.18 0.54
N ALA A 109 -3.55 -3.46 1.57
CA ALA A 109 -2.23 -2.83 1.61
C ALA A 109 -1.06 -3.81 1.39
N PHE A 110 -1.12 -4.98 2.01
CA PHE A 110 -0.14 -6.04 1.79
C PHE A 110 -0.12 -6.50 0.32
N ARG A 111 -1.28 -6.71 -0.28
CA ARG A 111 -1.38 -7.14 -1.68
C ARG A 111 -0.83 -6.07 -2.61
N ASP A 112 -1.20 -4.81 -2.38
CA ASP A 112 -0.82 -3.70 -3.25
C ASP A 112 0.67 -3.40 -3.16
N THR A 113 1.25 -3.42 -1.95
CA THR A 113 2.71 -3.31 -1.77
C THR A 113 3.49 -4.48 -2.38
N LEU A 114 2.95 -5.71 -2.32
CA LEU A 114 3.55 -6.87 -2.99
C LEU A 114 3.53 -6.71 -4.52
N LEU A 115 2.38 -6.31 -5.08
CA LEU A 115 2.24 -6.09 -6.53
C LEU A 115 3.16 -4.96 -7.01
N LEU A 116 3.27 -3.89 -6.21
CA LEU A 116 4.15 -2.77 -6.52
C LEU A 116 5.61 -3.20 -6.53
N TRP A 117 6.04 -3.94 -5.51
CA TRP A 117 7.41 -4.45 -5.43
C TRP A 117 7.76 -5.36 -6.60
N LEU A 118 6.88 -6.32 -6.92
CA LEU A 118 7.06 -7.23 -8.06
C LEU A 118 7.04 -6.49 -9.40
N GLY A 119 6.12 -5.53 -9.56
CA GLY A 119 5.99 -4.72 -10.76
C GLY A 119 7.25 -3.88 -11.02
N LEU A 120 7.71 -3.13 -10.03
CA LEU A 120 8.94 -2.33 -10.13
C LEU A 120 10.17 -3.20 -10.37
N GLY A 121 10.26 -4.36 -9.72
CA GLY A 121 11.35 -5.31 -9.95
C GLY A 121 11.36 -5.87 -11.37
N ALA A 122 10.19 -6.24 -11.89
CA ALA A 122 10.04 -6.77 -13.25
C ALA A 122 10.38 -5.71 -14.31
N ILE A 123 9.92 -4.47 -14.13
CA ILE A 123 10.20 -3.42 -15.12
C ILE A 123 11.67 -3.03 -15.09
N THR A 124 12.29 -2.85 -13.91
CA THR A 124 13.74 -2.62 -13.79
C THR A 124 14.54 -3.70 -14.52
N ALA A 125 14.17 -4.97 -14.37
CA ALA A 125 14.84 -6.07 -15.07
C ALA A 125 14.68 -5.98 -16.61
N LEU A 126 13.53 -5.52 -17.11
CA LEU A 126 13.32 -5.30 -18.54
C LEU A 126 14.14 -4.11 -19.06
N VAL A 127 14.27 -3.04 -18.28
CA VAL A 127 15.15 -1.90 -18.60
C VAL A 127 16.59 -2.39 -18.74
N ASP A 128 17.08 -3.17 -17.77
CA ASP A 128 18.44 -3.71 -17.80
C ASP A 128 18.70 -4.58 -19.03
N ILE A 129 17.76 -5.47 -19.38
CA ILE A 129 17.84 -6.29 -20.60
C ILE A 129 17.84 -5.40 -21.85
N ALA A 130 16.99 -4.38 -21.91
CA ALA A 130 16.89 -3.48 -23.05
C ALA A 130 18.19 -2.68 -23.27
N VAL A 131 18.84 -2.24 -22.18
CA VAL A 131 20.14 -1.56 -22.22
C VAL A 131 21.24 -2.53 -22.67
N ILE A 132 21.32 -3.73 -22.08
CA ILE A 132 22.37 -4.73 -22.41
C ILE A 132 22.26 -5.19 -23.86
N THR A 133 21.04 -5.37 -24.37
CA THR A 133 20.79 -5.80 -25.75
C THR A 133 20.96 -4.68 -26.79
N GLY A 134 21.18 -3.43 -26.35
CA GLY A 134 21.24 -2.27 -27.23
C GLY A 134 19.89 -1.89 -27.84
N SER A 135 18.79 -2.42 -27.30
CA SER A 135 17.42 -2.13 -27.76
C SER A 135 16.89 -0.78 -27.25
N LEU A 136 17.60 -0.17 -26.31
CA LEU A 136 17.29 1.11 -25.68
C LEU A 136 18.53 2.00 -25.69
N GLU A 137 18.42 3.16 -26.31
CA GLU A 137 19.48 4.18 -26.32
C GLU A 137 19.28 5.16 -25.18
N ILE A 138 20.33 5.37 -24.38
CA ILE A 138 20.31 6.28 -23.24
C ILE A 138 20.69 7.68 -23.73
N LYS A 139 19.72 8.59 -23.71
CA LYS A 139 19.90 9.98 -24.14
C LYS A 139 20.64 10.82 -23.09
N ASP A 140 20.25 10.65 -21.83
CA ASP A 140 20.82 11.37 -20.69
C ASP A 140 21.17 10.38 -19.59
N LEU A 141 22.46 10.09 -19.44
CA LEU A 141 22.97 9.19 -18.41
C LEU A 141 22.62 9.66 -16.99
N THR A 142 22.57 10.97 -16.74
CA THR A 142 22.21 11.49 -15.42
C THR A 142 20.76 11.18 -15.09
N LYS A 143 19.84 11.46 -16.02
CA LYS A 143 18.41 11.15 -15.82
C LYS A 143 18.14 9.65 -15.75
N PHE A 144 18.87 8.86 -16.52
CA PHE A 144 18.84 7.40 -16.43
C PHE A 144 19.22 6.91 -15.02
N TRP A 145 20.33 7.39 -14.46
CA TRP A 145 20.73 6.99 -13.10
C TRP A 145 19.78 7.50 -12.02
N VAL A 146 19.18 8.68 -12.20
CA VAL A 146 18.12 9.18 -11.32
C VAL A 146 16.90 8.26 -11.37
N LEU A 147 16.47 7.84 -12.56
CA LEU A 147 15.37 6.90 -12.75
C LEU A 147 15.63 5.58 -12.02
N ILE A 148 16.77 4.93 -12.29
CA ILE A 148 17.15 3.67 -11.65
C ILE A 148 17.24 3.83 -10.12
N GLY A 149 17.78 4.96 -9.65
CA GLY A 149 17.83 5.29 -8.23
C GLY A 149 16.44 5.41 -7.59
N LEU A 150 15.51 6.12 -8.23
CA LEU A 150 14.13 6.27 -7.77
C LEU A 150 13.37 4.94 -7.78
N SER A 151 13.45 4.17 -8.86
CA SER A 151 12.84 2.84 -8.96
C SER A 151 13.37 1.90 -7.86
N SER A 152 14.68 1.94 -7.59
CA SER A 152 15.30 1.15 -6.53
C SER A 152 14.82 1.55 -5.13
N LEU A 153 14.71 2.86 -4.86
CA LEU A 153 14.20 3.37 -3.58
C LEU A 153 12.73 3.00 -3.36
N LEU A 154 11.89 3.15 -4.38
CA LEU A 154 10.48 2.76 -4.32
C LEU A 154 10.32 1.25 -4.15
N SER A 155 11.13 0.46 -4.85
CA SER A 155 11.17 -1.00 -4.69
C SER A 155 11.57 -1.38 -3.26
N ALA A 156 12.63 -0.79 -2.70
CA ALA A 156 13.04 -1.04 -1.32
C ALA A 156 11.96 -0.63 -0.30
N ALA A 157 11.35 0.54 -0.48
CA ALA A 157 10.29 1.03 0.40
C ALA A 157 9.04 0.13 0.35
N SER A 158 8.62 -0.29 -0.85
CA SER A 158 7.48 -1.20 -1.05
C SER A 158 7.72 -2.57 -0.41
N PHE A 159 8.94 -3.09 -0.50
CA PHE A 159 9.35 -4.33 0.17
C PHE A 159 9.28 -4.22 1.71
N ILE A 160 9.78 -3.11 2.27
CA ILE A 160 9.72 -2.87 3.72
C ILE A 160 8.26 -2.80 4.19
N LEU A 161 7.41 -2.04 3.48
CA LEU A 161 5.99 -1.92 3.80
C LEU A 161 5.26 -3.27 3.69
N MET A 162 5.55 -4.04 2.64
CA MET A 162 5.02 -5.39 2.48
C MET A 162 5.33 -6.27 3.71
N ILE A 163 6.57 -6.22 4.22
CA ILE A 163 6.93 -6.96 5.45
C ILE A 163 6.10 -6.47 6.65
N ILE A 164 5.97 -5.16 6.82
CA ILE A 164 5.20 -4.57 7.93
C ILE A 164 3.73 -5.01 7.85
N PHE A 165 3.10 -4.90 6.68
CA PHE A 165 1.72 -5.31 6.49
C PHE A 165 1.53 -6.80 6.67
N TYR A 166 2.45 -7.63 6.18
CA TYR A 166 2.43 -9.07 6.42
C TYR A 166 2.44 -9.41 7.92
N LEU A 167 3.34 -8.78 8.69
CA LEU A 167 3.43 -9.00 10.13
C LEU A 167 2.16 -8.53 10.87
N ARG A 168 1.62 -7.37 10.50
CA ARG A 168 0.37 -6.85 11.07
C ARG A 168 -0.82 -7.72 10.73
N LYS A 169 -0.98 -8.10 9.46
CA LYS A 169 -2.03 -9.01 8.98
C LYS A 169 -2.04 -10.29 9.80
N ARG A 170 -0.88 -10.94 9.92
CA ARG A 170 -0.72 -12.18 10.69
C ARG A 170 -1.07 -11.99 12.18
N SER A 171 -0.72 -10.85 12.77
CA SER A 171 -1.06 -10.54 14.16
C SER A 171 -2.58 -10.44 14.35
N ILE A 172 -3.25 -9.73 13.46
CA ILE A 172 -4.71 -9.53 13.49
C ILE A 172 -5.46 -10.86 13.25
N GLU A 173 -5.02 -11.68 12.29
CA GLU A 173 -5.61 -13.00 12.02
C GLU A 173 -5.56 -13.91 13.25
N LYS A 174 -4.44 -13.92 13.97
CA LYS A 174 -4.32 -14.67 15.23
C LYS A 174 -5.31 -14.18 16.29
N ALA A 175 -5.49 -12.86 16.40
CA ALA A 175 -6.44 -12.28 17.34
C ALA A 175 -7.89 -12.61 16.96
N LEU A 176 -8.26 -12.49 15.68
CA LEU A 176 -9.58 -12.88 15.16
C LEU A 176 -9.88 -14.35 15.42
N PHE A 177 -8.91 -15.24 15.17
CA PHE A 177 -9.07 -16.67 15.45
C PHE A 177 -9.32 -16.94 16.95
N ALA A 178 -8.59 -16.26 17.85
CA ALA A 178 -8.81 -16.38 19.28
C ALA A 178 -10.18 -15.85 19.73
N ILE A 179 -10.69 -14.78 19.09
CA ILE A 179 -12.03 -14.24 19.33
C ILE A 179 -13.11 -15.24 18.88
N GLN A 180 -12.94 -15.83 17.69
CA GLN A 180 -13.88 -16.83 17.14
C GLN A 180 -13.95 -18.08 18.01
N LEU A 181 -12.81 -18.59 18.50
CA LEU A 181 -12.78 -19.71 19.45
C LEU A 181 -13.58 -19.38 20.72
N LYS A 182 -13.33 -18.21 21.34
CA LYS A 182 -14.09 -17.78 22.53
C LYS A 182 -15.58 -17.62 22.28
N LYS A 183 -15.97 -17.22 21.07
CA LYS A 183 -17.38 -17.10 20.65
C LYS A 183 -18.02 -18.48 20.52
N SER A 184 -17.30 -19.44 19.92
CA SER A 184 -17.74 -20.84 19.80
C SER A 184 -17.91 -21.51 21.17
N ASP A 185 -16.95 -21.33 22.09
CA ASP A 185 -17.02 -21.91 23.45
C ASP A 185 -18.24 -21.38 24.22
N LYS A 186 -18.53 -20.08 24.11
CA LYS A 186 -19.74 -19.49 24.72
C LYS A 186 -21.03 -20.00 24.07
N ALA A 187 -21.04 -20.19 22.76
CA ALA A 187 -22.19 -20.74 22.04
C ALA A 187 -22.48 -22.18 22.49
N GLU A 188 -21.46 -23.02 22.65
CA GLU A 188 -21.61 -24.41 23.10
C GLU A 188 -22.14 -24.50 24.54
N ILE A 189 -21.74 -23.58 25.42
CA ILE A 189 -22.26 -23.51 26.80
C ILE A 189 -23.75 -23.09 26.79
N SER A 190 -24.17 -22.19 25.90
CA SER A 190 -25.57 -21.74 25.83
C SER A 190 -26.56 -22.78 25.31
N ILE A 191 -26.08 -23.80 24.57
CA ILE A 191 -26.92 -24.90 24.05
C ILE A 191 -27.10 -26.01 25.11
N LYS A 192 -26.26 -26.04 26.14
CA LYS A 192 -26.28 -27.06 27.21
C LYS A 192 -27.07 -26.64 28.47
N ILE A 193 -27.83 -25.55 28.42
CA ILE A 193 -28.72 -25.08 29.52
C ILE A 193 -30.17 -25.28 29.08
#